data_AF-A0A822Z4T4-F1
#
_entry.id   AF-A0A822Z4T4-F1
#
_cell.length_a   1.000
_cell.length_b   1.000
_cell.length_c   1.000
_cell.angle_alpha   90.00
_cell.angle_beta   90.00
_cell.angle_gamma   90.00
#
_symmetry.space_group_name_H-M   'P 1'
#
loop_
_entity.id
_entity.type
_entity.pdbx_description
1 polymer ?
#
loop_
_entity_poly.entity_id
_entity_poly.type
_entity_poly.pdbx_seq_one_letter_code
_entity_poly.pdbx_strand_id
1 'polypeptide(L)'
;MDDSCAVCAEHLEWVAYGPCGHREVCSTCVARLRFICDDNRCCICKTESKVVFVTKALEDYTRLINDFLVFPSNSTEGQVGSFWYHEDTQAYFDDIDHYKMIKAMCRLSCSVCDKMENQGNDGSKRRGKFKSIEQLKGHLYHQHRLFMCNLCLEGRKVRSVYFRK
;
A
#
# COMPACT_ATOMS: atom_id res chain seq x y z
N MET A 1 -4.29 -21.19 15.11
CA MET A 1 -3.45 -20.70 14.00
C MET A 1 -3.72 -19.21 13.94
N ASP A 2 -2.69 -18.36 13.99
CA ASP A 2 -2.90 -16.93 14.12
C ASP A 2 -3.39 -16.35 12.79
N ASP A 3 -4.71 -16.12 12.68
CA ASP A 3 -5.34 -15.37 11.59
C ASP A 3 -5.03 -13.87 11.70
N SER A 4 -3.82 -13.51 12.11
CA SER A 4 -3.40 -12.15 12.41
C SER A 4 -2.15 -11.76 11.65
N CYS A 5 -2.10 -10.50 11.23
CA CYS A 5 -1.02 -9.97 10.41
C CYS A 5 0.26 -9.88 11.24
N ALA A 6 1.37 -10.42 10.74
CA ALA A 6 2.68 -10.37 11.39
C ALA A 6 3.24 -8.95 11.58
N VAL A 7 2.61 -7.93 10.97
CA VAL A 7 3.00 -6.51 11.06
C VAL A 7 2.06 -5.71 11.97
N CYS A 8 0.74 -5.75 11.75
CA CYS A 8 -0.21 -4.94 12.52
C CYS A 8 -0.95 -5.71 13.63
N ALA A 9 -0.85 -7.04 13.66
CA ALA A 9 -1.59 -7.95 14.54
C ALA A 9 -3.14 -7.85 14.40
N GLU A 10 -3.63 -7.24 13.32
CA GLU A 10 -5.06 -7.25 12.97
C GLU A 10 -5.42 -8.51 12.18
N HIS A 11 -6.70 -8.85 12.11
CA HIS A 11 -7.20 -10.01 11.39
C HIS A 11 -6.77 -10.01 9.91
N LEU A 12 -6.24 -11.13 9.42
CA LEU A 12 -5.85 -11.33 8.04
C LEU A 12 -7.08 -11.67 7.21
N GLU A 13 -7.82 -10.66 6.74
CA GLU A 13 -8.88 -10.86 5.75
C GLU A 13 -8.34 -10.80 4.31
N TRP A 14 -7.32 -9.97 4.07
CA TRP A 14 -6.71 -9.78 2.76
C TRP A 14 -5.20 -9.86 2.89
N VAL A 15 -4.58 -10.72 2.09
CA VAL A 15 -3.13 -10.94 2.09
C VAL A 15 -2.51 -10.36 0.84
N ALA A 16 -1.24 -9.98 0.94
CA ALA A 16 -0.43 -9.63 -0.21
C ALA A 16 0.90 -10.37 -0.14
N TYR A 17 1.25 -11.07 -1.22
CA TYR A 17 2.43 -11.93 -1.26
C TYR A 17 3.13 -11.83 -2.61
N GLY A 18 4.45 -12.05 -2.61
CA GLY A 18 5.26 -12.12 -3.82
C GLY A 18 5.58 -13.56 -4.20
N PRO A 19 6.52 -13.78 -5.15
CA PRO A 19 6.94 -15.13 -5.57
C PRO A 19 7.46 -16.03 -4.43
N CYS A 20 7.88 -15.44 -3.31
CA CYS A 20 8.31 -16.18 -2.11
C CYS A 20 7.15 -16.88 -1.37
N GLY A 21 5.89 -16.57 -1.68
CA GLY A 21 4.72 -17.29 -1.14
C GLY A 21 4.32 -16.96 0.31
N HIS A 22 5.07 -16.14 1.03
CA HIS A 22 4.70 -15.71 2.39
C HIS A 22 3.45 -14.83 2.38
N ARG A 23 2.40 -15.27 3.06
CA ARG A 23 1.06 -14.69 3.14
C ARG A 23 0.70 -14.19 4.55
N GLU A 24 1.65 -14.15 5.47
CA GLU A 24 1.45 -13.77 6.87
C GLU A 24 1.26 -12.25 7.10
N VAL A 25 1.11 -11.45 6.04
CA VAL A 25 1.00 -9.99 6.12
C VAL A 25 -0.21 -9.49 5.33
N CYS A 26 -0.97 -8.58 5.95
CA CYS A 26 -2.15 -8.02 5.32
C CYS A 26 -1.78 -7.10 4.15
N SER A 27 -2.69 -6.99 3.18
CA SER A 27 -2.51 -6.15 2.00
C SER A 27 -2.25 -4.68 2.32
N THR A 28 -2.85 -4.17 3.40
CA THR A 28 -2.70 -2.77 3.81
C THR A 28 -1.30 -2.48 4.34
N CYS A 29 -0.69 -3.41 5.08
CA CYS A 29 0.68 -3.30 5.54
C CYS A 29 1.67 -3.39 4.38
N VAL A 30 1.47 -4.33 3.43
CA VAL A 30 2.33 -4.43 2.23
C VAL A 30 2.22 -3.18 1.37
N ALA A 31 1.00 -2.69 1.10
CA ALA A 31 0.79 -1.47 0.33
C ALA A 31 1.47 -0.26 0.98
N ARG A 32 1.38 -0.10 2.31
CA ARG A 32 2.08 0.96 3.04
C ARG A 32 3.59 0.84 2.92
N LEU A 33 4.16 -0.36 3.03
CA LEU A 33 5.61 -0.53 2.92
C LEU A 33 6.13 -0.17 1.53
N ARG A 34 5.44 -0.62 0.49
CA ARG A 34 5.79 -0.33 -0.90
C ARG A 34 5.60 1.14 -1.23
N PHE A 35 4.45 1.71 -0.88
CA PHE A 35 4.11 3.08 -1.26
C PHE A 35 4.78 4.16 -0.38
N ILE A 36 4.80 3.95 0.94
CA ILE A 36 5.27 4.98 1.88
C ILE A 36 6.78 4.86 2.13
N CYS A 37 7.29 3.64 2.20
CA CYS A 37 8.68 3.37 2.58
C CYS A 37 9.55 2.94 1.39
N ASP A 38 8.99 2.83 0.19
CA ASP A 38 9.68 2.34 -1.01
C ASP A 38 10.39 0.99 -0.76
N ASP A 39 9.81 0.12 0.07
CA ASP A 39 10.38 -1.18 0.42
C ASP A 39 9.61 -2.32 -0.23
N ASN A 40 10.20 -2.87 -1.28
CA ASN A 40 9.65 -3.96 -2.10
C ASN A 40 10.05 -5.36 -1.61
N ARG A 41 10.65 -5.47 -0.43
CA ARG A 41 11.06 -6.76 0.14
C ARG A 41 9.93 -7.42 0.92
N CYS A 42 9.90 -8.74 0.89
CA CYS A 42 9.02 -9.53 1.76
C CYS A 42 9.30 -9.20 3.24
N CYS A 43 8.25 -9.01 4.04
CA CYS A 43 8.40 -8.75 5.47
C CYS A 43 9.00 -9.93 6.23
N ILE A 44 8.81 -11.15 5.72
CA ILE A 44 9.18 -12.40 6.38
C ILE A 44 10.62 -12.78 5.99
N CYS A 45 10.85 -13.11 4.71
CA CYS A 45 12.15 -13.60 4.25
C CYS A 45 13.09 -12.53 3.67
N LYS A 46 12.66 -11.26 3.59
CA LYS A 46 13.42 -10.13 3.04
C LYS A 46 13.82 -10.23 1.57
N THR A 47 13.36 -11.26 0.85
CA THR A 47 13.54 -11.37 -0.60
C THR A 47 12.87 -10.20 -1.31
N GLU A 48 13.59 -9.56 -2.23
CA GLU A 48 13.05 -8.50 -3.08
C GLU A 48 12.00 -9.06 -4.05
N SER A 49 10.91 -8.33 -4.22
CA SER A 49 9.79 -8.72 -5.07
C SER A 49 9.26 -7.50 -5.79
N LYS A 50 9.46 -7.43 -7.11
CA LYS A 50 8.96 -6.33 -7.95
C LYS A 50 7.44 -6.31 -8.07
N VAL A 51 6.80 -7.46 -7.92
CA VAL A 51 5.36 -7.63 -8.08
C VAL A 51 4.81 -8.45 -6.93
N VAL A 52 3.69 -8.02 -6.37
CA VAL A 52 2.90 -8.79 -5.40
C VAL A 52 1.50 -9.05 -5.93
N PHE A 53 0.90 -10.13 -5.44
CA PHE A 53 -0.49 -10.46 -5.68
C PHE A 53 -1.28 -10.31 -4.38
N VAL A 54 -2.46 -9.72 -4.49
CA VAL A 54 -3.37 -9.43 -3.40
C VAL A 54 -4.65 -10.22 -3.62
N THR A 55 -5.06 -10.95 -2.59
CA THR A 55 -6.24 -11.80 -2.61
C THR A 55 -6.79 -11.96 -1.19
N LYS A 56 -8.01 -12.46 -1.09
CA LYS A 56 -8.66 -12.73 0.21
C LYS A 56 -7.95 -13.88 0.93
N ALA A 57 -7.83 -13.80 2.25
CA ALA A 57 -7.27 -14.88 3.05
C ALA A 57 -8.35 -15.94 3.27
N LEU A 58 -8.19 -17.10 2.63
CA LEU A 58 -8.87 -18.37 2.94
C LEU A 58 -10.40 -18.30 3.14
N GLU A 59 -11.11 -18.46 2.04
CA GLU A 59 -12.14 -19.50 1.95
C GLU A 59 -11.74 -20.39 0.75
N ASP A 60 -11.99 -21.70 0.80
CA ASP A 60 -11.41 -22.81 -0.01
C ASP A 60 -11.45 -22.68 -1.55
N TYR A 61 -11.94 -21.56 -2.08
CA TYR A 61 -12.05 -21.22 -3.50
C TYR A 61 -11.14 -20.06 -3.94
N THR A 62 -10.28 -19.57 -3.04
CA THR A 62 -9.42 -18.42 -3.33
C THR A 62 -8.37 -18.75 -4.37
N ARG A 63 -8.29 -17.94 -5.42
CA ARG A 63 -7.34 -18.10 -6.53
C ARG A 63 -5.91 -17.84 -6.03
N LEU A 64 -5.13 -18.89 -5.83
CA LEU A 64 -3.72 -18.77 -5.53
C LEU A 64 -2.90 -18.71 -6.82
N ILE A 65 -2.12 -17.64 -6.97
CA ILE A 65 -1.10 -17.53 -8.01
C ILE A 65 0.24 -17.95 -7.43
N ASN A 66 0.79 -19.05 -7.95
CA ASN A 66 2.14 -19.50 -7.62
C ASN A 66 3.15 -19.09 -8.69
N ASP A 67 2.71 -19.03 -9.95
CA ASP A 67 3.52 -18.56 -11.06
C ASP A 67 3.26 -17.08 -11.34
N PHE A 68 4.20 -16.22 -10.96
CA PHE A 68 4.11 -14.78 -11.19
C PHE A 68 4.44 -14.38 -12.64
N LEU A 69 4.83 -15.32 -13.50
CA LEU A 69 5.03 -15.08 -14.94
C LEU A 69 3.71 -14.77 -15.67
N VAL A 70 2.56 -15.05 -15.04
CA VAL A 70 1.24 -14.69 -15.58
C VAL A 70 1.02 -13.17 -15.66
N PHE A 71 1.80 -12.40 -14.90
CA PHE A 71 1.68 -10.95 -14.84
C PHE A 71 2.56 -10.27 -15.90
N PRO A 72 2.02 -9.38 -16.73
CA PRO A 72 2.81 -8.69 -17.74
C PRO A 72 3.82 -7.73 -17.11
N SER A 73 5.06 -7.74 -17.60
CA SER A 73 6.18 -6.93 -17.09
C SER A 73 5.99 -5.41 -17.21
N ASN A 74 5.16 -4.95 -18.15
CA ASN A 74 4.94 -3.52 -18.45
C ASN A 74 3.46 -3.14 -18.32
N SER A 75 2.83 -3.56 -17.22
CA SER A 75 1.43 -3.23 -16.95
C SER A 75 1.27 -1.76 -16.55
N THR A 76 0.23 -1.12 -17.08
CA THR A 76 -0.20 0.22 -16.67
C THR A 76 -1.31 0.13 -15.62
N GLU A 77 -1.43 1.15 -14.78
CA GLU A 77 -2.51 1.30 -13.79
C GLU A 77 -3.90 0.96 -14.37
N GLY A 78 -4.66 0.11 -13.67
CA GLY A 78 -6.02 -0.28 -14.05
C GLY A 78 -6.17 -1.77 -14.40
N GLN A 79 -7.16 -2.10 -15.22
CA GLN A 79 -7.49 -3.50 -15.53
C GLN A 79 -6.48 -4.13 -16.50
N VAL A 80 -5.99 -5.32 -16.15
CA VAL A 80 -5.04 -6.13 -16.93
C VAL A 80 -5.53 -7.57 -16.97
N GLY A 81 -6.18 -7.94 -18.07
CA GLY A 81 -6.84 -9.25 -18.20
C GLY A 81 -7.90 -9.46 -17.12
N SER A 82 -7.76 -10.52 -16.33
CA SER A 82 -8.64 -10.84 -15.20
C SER A 82 -8.29 -10.14 -13.89
N PHE A 83 -7.26 -9.28 -13.87
CA PHE A 83 -6.74 -8.65 -12.65
C PHE A 83 -6.81 -7.12 -12.75
N TRP A 84 -6.62 -6.47 -11.62
CA TRP A 84 -6.43 -5.02 -11.52
C TRP A 84 -5.01 -4.74 -11.03
N TYR A 85 -4.28 -3.87 -11.71
CA TYR A 85 -2.91 -3.51 -11.37
C TYR A 85 -2.87 -2.09 -10.78
N HIS A 86 -2.21 -1.96 -9.64
CA HIS A 86 -1.90 -0.67 -9.01
C HIS A 86 -0.41 -0.39 -9.13
N GLU A 87 -0.07 0.68 -9.87
CA GLU A 87 1.29 1.00 -10.28
C GLU A 87 2.16 1.39 -9.08
N ASP A 88 1.65 2.26 -8.21
CA ASP A 88 2.37 2.79 -7.05
C ASP A 88 2.77 1.73 -6.01
N THR A 89 2.08 0.58 -5.99
CA THR A 89 2.40 -0.54 -5.09
C THR A 89 2.86 -1.79 -5.84
N GLN A 90 2.93 -1.74 -7.17
CA GLN A 90 3.25 -2.87 -8.04
C GLN A 90 2.46 -4.14 -7.67
N ALA A 91 1.16 -3.97 -7.43
CA ALA A 91 0.29 -5.00 -6.87
C ALA A 91 -0.82 -5.36 -7.85
N TYR A 92 -1.06 -6.67 -8.02
CA TYR A 92 -2.21 -7.20 -8.73
C TYR A 92 -3.29 -7.63 -7.76
N PHE A 93 -4.54 -7.38 -8.11
CA PHE A 93 -5.72 -7.72 -7.34
C PHE A 93 -6.66 -8.58 -8.19
N ASP A 94 -7.22 -9.61 -7.59
CA ASP A 94 -8.33 -10.37 -8.17
C ASP A 94 -9.71 -9.77 -7.85
N ASP A 95 -9.78 -8.82 -6.91
CA ASP A 95 -10.98 -8.10 -6.51
C ASP A 95 -10.91 -6.60 -6.82
N ILE A 96 -11.94 -6.06 -7.48
CA ILE A 96 -12.01 -4.67 -7.92
C ILE A 96 -12.20 -3.69 -6.76
N ASP A 97 -12.97 -4.08 -5.74
CA ASP A 97 -13.32 -3.18 -4.64
C ASP A 97 -12.14 -3.05 -3.68
N HIS A 98 -11.42 -4.14 -3.46
CA HIS A 98 -10.18 -4.11 -2.70
C HIS A 98 -9.07 -3.32 -3.41
N TYR A 99 -8.96 -3.46 -4.74
CA TYR A 99 -8.10 -2.60 -5.57
C TYR A 99 -8.45 -1.12 -5.39
N LYS A 100 -9.72 -0.74 -5.49
CA LYS A 100 -10.16 0.66 -5.29
C LYS A 100 -9.85 1.17 -3.89
N MET A 101 -10.01 0.32 -2.87
CA MET A 101 -9.72 0.66 -1.47
C MET A 101 -8.23 0.94 -1.28
N ILE A 102 -7.34 0.05 -1.74
CA ILE A 102 -5.88 0.25 -1.65
C ILE A 102 -5.45 1.48 -2.48
N LYS A 103 -5.98 1.62 -3.69
CA LYS A 103 -5.73 2.80 -4.52
C LYS A 103 -6.14 4.10 -3.82
N ALA A 104 -7.27 4.12 -3.13
CA ALA A 104 -7.70 5.28 -2.35
C ALA A 104 -6.77 5.54 -1.16
N MET A 105 -6.26 4.50 -0.50
CA MET A 105 -5.30 4.60 0.60
C MET A 105 -3.97 5.22 0.15
N CYS A 106 -3.53 4.95 -1.07
CA CYS A 106 -2.30 5.51 -1.66
C CYS A 106 -2.46 6.94 -2.19
N ARG A 107 -3.63 7.58 -2.02
CA ARG A 107 -3.80 8.98 -2.45
C ARG A 107 -3.24 9.93 -1.40
N LEU A 108 -2.14 10.58 -1.74
CA LEU A 108 -1.56 11.64 -0.92
C LEU A 108 -2.36 12.94 -1.04
N SER A 109 -2.66 13.55 0.10
CA SER A 109 -3.28 14.88 0.18
C SER A 109 -2.72 15.69 1.35
N CYS A 110 -2.93 17.00 1.30
CA CYS A 110 -2.57 17.90 2.39
C CYS A 110 -3.80 18.21 3.23
N SER A 111 -3.81 17.73 4.47
CA SER A 111 -4.93 17.95 5.39
C SER A 111 -5.21 19.41 5.75
N VAL A 112 -4.25 20.33 5.53
CA VAL A 112 -4.45 21.77 5.75
C VAL A 112 -5.16 22.39 4.54
N CYS A 113 -4.70 22.09 3.33
CA CYS A 113 -5.35 22.56 2.09
C CYS A 113 -6.77 21.99 1.95
N ASP A 114 -6.96 20.70 2.26
CA ASP A 114 -8.26 20.03 2.15
C ASP A 114 -9.33 20.68 3.05
N LYS A 115 -8.93 21.28 4.19
CA LYS A 115 -9.85 21.97 5.11
C LYS A 115 -10.26 23.38 4.65
N MET A 116 -9.39 24.05 3.91
CA MET A 116 -9.63 25.43 3.46
C MET A 116 -10.61 25.51 2.28
N GLU A 117 -10.76 24.45 1.49
CA GLU A 117 -11.70 24.40 0.37
C GLU A 117 -13.17 24.22 0.81
N ASN A 118 -13.43 23.56 1.94
CA ASN A 118 -14.79 23.38 2.46
C ASN A 118 -15.46 24.69 2.94
N GLN A 119 -14.76 25.83 2.90
CA GLN A 119 -15.26 27.14 3.33
C GLN A 119 -15.18 28.22 2.23
N GLY A 120 -14.76 27.90 0.99
CA GLY A 120 -14.55 28.89 -0.06
C GLY A 120 -15.08 28.45 -1.43
N ASN A 121 -16.07 29.17 -1.95
CA ASN A 121 -16.65 28.98 -3.29
C ASN A 121 -15.80 29.69 -4.38
N ASP A 122 -14.49 29.39 -4.46
CA ASP A 122 -13.62 29.96 -5.49
C ASP A 122 -12.80 28.87 -6.21
N GLY A 123 -13.19 28.63 -7.47
CA GLY A 123 -12.86 27.45 -8.27
C GLY A 123 -11.45 27.41 -8.86
N SER A 124 -10.40 27.71 -8.09
CA SER A 124 -9.03 27.78 -8.66
C SER A 124 -7.89 27.19 -7.84
N LYS A 125 -8.09 26.66 -6.62
CA LYS A 125 -7.04 25.91 -5.93
C LYS A 125 -7.05 24.45 -6.40
N ARG A 126 -6.14 24.14 -7.31
CA ARG A 126 -5.91 22.77 -7.78
C ARG A 126 -5.54 21.92 -6.57
N ARG A 127 -6.44 21.00 -6.18
CA ARG A 127 -6.14 19.84 -5.33
C ARG A 127 -4.72 19.39 -5.62
N GLY A 128 -3.80 19.63 -4.68
CA GLY A 128 -2.42 19.21 -4.82
C GLY A 128 -2.40 17.69 -4.85
N LYS A 129 -2.52 17.09 -6.02
CA LYS A 129 -2.32 15.66 -6.21
C LYS A 129 -0.83 15.43 -6.15
N PHE A 130 -0.35 14.99 -5.00
CA PHE A 130 1.05 14.61 -4.83
C PHE A 130 1.24 13.22 -5.42
N LYS A 131 2.24 13.06 -6.28
CA LYS A 131 2.62 11.77 -6.86
C LYS A 131 3.58 11.00 -5.96
N SER A 132 4.26 11.66 -5.02
CA SER A 132 5.19 11.03 -4.09
C SER A 132 5.16 11.68 -2.72
N ILE A 133 5.66 10.96 -1.72
CA ILE A 133 5.77 11.47 -0.34
C ILE A 133 6.72 12.66 -0.26
N GLU A 134 7.77 12.70 -1.06
CA GLU A 134 8.75 13.78 -1.10
C GLU A 134 8.07 15.08 -1.55
N GLN A 135 7.17 15.00 -2.54
CA GLN A 135 6.38 16.15 -2.98
C GLN A 135 5.46 16.66 -1.86
N LEU A 136 4.79 15.75 -1.14
CA LEU A 136 3.94 16.12 0.00
C LEU A 136 4.77 16.71 1.16
N LYS A 137 5.91 16.10 1.49
CA LYS A 137 6.85 16.58 2.52
C LYS A 137 7.32 17.99 2.20
N GLY A 138 7.76 18.23 0.97
CA GLY A 138 8.17 19.55 0.51
C GLY A 138 7.04 20.56 0.60
N HIS A 139 5.83 20.19 0.17
CA HIS A 139 4.66 21.06 0.28
C HIS A 139 4.33 21.44 1.73
N LEU A 140 4.27 20.47 2.63
CA LEU A 140 4.00 20.71 4.05
C LEU A 140 5.04 21.64 4.67
N TYR A 141 6.32 21.43 4.33
CA TYR A 141 7.42 22.24 4.85
C TYR A 141 7.36 23.68 4.33
N HIS A 142 7.19 23.87 3.03
CA HIS A 142 7.26 25.18 2.40
C HIS A 142 5.97 26.01 2.58
N GLN A 143 4.79 25.38 2.50
CA GLN A 143 3.50 26.08 2.52
C GLN A 143 2.89 26.18 3.91
N HIS A 144 3.17 25.20 4.77
CA HIS A 144 2.51 25.10 6.09
C HIS A 144 3.48 25.11 7.27
N ARG A 145 4.81 25.12 7.02
CA ARG A 145 5.84 24.98 8.05
C ARG A 145 5.66 23.71 8.91
N LEU A 146 5.02 22.69 8.33
CA LEU A 146 4.81 21.38 8.94
C LEU A 146 5.85 20.40 8.40
N PHE A 147 6.28 19.45 9.23
CA PHE A 147 7.21 18.40 8.83
C PHE A 147 6.58 17.02 9.07
N MET A 148 6.88 16.06 8.18
CA MET A 148 6.55 14.65 8.43
C MET A 148 7.75 13.99 9.07
N CYS A 149 7.56 13.40 10.26
CA CYS A 149 8.63 12.68 10.95
C CYS A 149 8.99 11.39 10.20
N ASN A 150 10.23 11.26 9.74
CA ASN A 150 10.72 10.06 9.06
C ASN A 150 10.61 8.82 9.95
N LEU A 151 10.92 8.94 11.24
CA LEU A 151 10.77 7.84 12.21
C LEU A 151 9.31 7.38 12.35
N CYS A 152 8.32 8.27 12.22
CA CYS A 152 6.92 7.86 12.27
C CYS A 152 6.45 7.19 10.97
N LEU A 153 7.05 7.56 9.83
CA LEU A 153 6.78 6.92 8.54
C LEU A 153 7.40 5.52 8.48
N GLU A 154 8.63 5.37 8.96
CA GLU A 154 9.36 4.11 9.01
C GLU A 154 8.95 3.23 10.20
N GLY A 155 8.58 3.81 11.34
CA GLY A 155 8.27 3.10 12.59
C GLY A 155 7.04 2.19 12.51
N ARG A 156 6.20 2.33 11.48
CA ARG A 156 5.09 1.39 11.19
C ARG A 156 5.56 0.12 10.45
N LYS A 157 6.83 0.03 10.09
CA LYS A 157 7.46 -1.12 9.41
C LYS A 157 7.67 -2.33 10.33
N VAL A 158 7.74 -2.10 11.64
CA VAL A 158 8.15 -3.12 12.59
C VAL A 158 7.28 -3.06 13.85
N ARG A 159 6.13 -3.73 13.80
CA ARG A 159 5.62 -4.42 14.99
C ARG A 159 5.92 -5.91 14.85
N SER A 160 7.16 -6.25 14.50
CA SER A 160 7.64 -7.62 14.69
C SER A 160 7.57 -7.92 16.18
N VAL A 161 6.70 -8.86 16.50
CA VAL A 161 6.56 -9.51 17.79
C VAL A 161 7.88 -10.24 18.10
N TYR A 162 8.86 -9.53 18.65
CA TYR A 162 9.99 -10.11 19.38
C TYR A 162 10.38 -9.18 20.53
N PHE A 163 9.55 -9.19 21.57
CA PHE A 163 9.99 -9.03 22.95
C PHE A 163 9.35 -10.15 23.76
N ARG A 164 9.98 -11.32 23.76
CA ARG A 164 9.95 -12.21 24.91
C ARG A 164 11.34 -12.15 25.54
N LYS A 165 11.34 -11.94 26.85
CA LYS A 165 12.45 -11.66 27.76
C LYS A 165 13.66 -12.57 27.54
#